data_AF-A0A3N5GAY4-F1
#
_entry.id   AF-A0A3N5GAY4-F1
#
_cell.length_a   1.000
_cell.length_b   1.000
_cell.length_c   1.000
_cell.angle_alpha   90.00
_cell.angle_beta   90.00
_cell.angle_gamma   90.00
#
_symmetry.space_group_name_H-M   'P 1'
#
loop_
_entity.id
_entity.type
_entity.pdbx_description
1 polymer ?
#
loop_
_entity_poly.entity_id
_entity_poly.type
_entity_poly.pdbx_seq_one_letter_code
_entity_poly.pdbx_strand_id
1 'polypeptide(L)'
;MNPTDPTSGAASPRPARTGLAKPEAAFGLALAVLSLRTLWLIAGDKHYLLLDDAFTSFRYARNLVRGLGLVFNPGERVEGYTNFLWTVLLAGCEVLGLDLPTASVGLAFLATAGTLLVLLLLGRRLFARTDGAPAWLAAVPPLLFAAGSSQARYVVSGMETALFVFLV
;
A
#
# COMPACT_ATOMS: atom_id res chain seq x y z
N MET A 1 15.26 21.68 68.10
CA MET A 1 14.75 22.80 67.27
C MET A 1 15.03 22.41 65.82
N ASN A 2 13.99 22.07 65.05
CA ASN A 2 14.11 21.53 63.68
C ASN A 2 13.55 22.57 62.69
N PRO A 3 14.38 23.07 61.75
CA PRO A 3 13.91 23.51 60.44
C PRO A 3 14.96 23.12 59.35
N THR A 4 14.66 22.62 58.15
CA THR A 4 13.74 23.12 57.13
C THR A 4 13.47 22.01 56.10
N ASP A 5 12.18 21.74 55.89
CA ASP A 5 11.64 20.91 54.81
C ASP A 5 11.70 21.70 53.48
N PRO A 6 12.36 21.23 52.42
CA PRO A 6 12.29 21.86 51.11
C PRO A 6 10.94 21.51 50.49
N THR A 7 10.05 22.50 50.42
CA THR A 7 8.76 22.40 49.74
C THR A 7 8.95 21.97 48.29
N SER A 8 8.70 20.68 48.08
CA SER A 8 8.14 20.05 46.90
C SER A 8 7.48 21.05 45.95
N GLY A 9 8.23 21.47 44.93
CA GLY A 9 7.67 22.09 43.74
C GLY A 9 6.87 21.03 42.99
N ALA A 10 5.59 20.91 43.33
CA ALA A 10 4.65 20.00 42.70
C ALA A 10 4.75 20.11 41.18
N ALA A 11 5.21 19.04 40.53
CA ALA A 11 5.18 18.91 39.09
C ALA A 11 3.75 19.15 38.61
N SER A 12 3.57 20.14 37.74
CA SER A 12 2.26 20.46 37.17
C SER A 12 1.67 19.21 36.50
N PRO A 13 0.36 18.95 36.64
CA PRO A 13 -0.25 17.77 36.02
C PRO A 13 -0.08 17.88 34.51
N ARG A 14 0.62 16.91 33.91
CA ARG A 14 0.66 16.73 32.45
C ARG A 14 -0.80 16.73 31.95
N PRO A 15 -1.17 17.57 30.97
CA PRO A 15 -2.54 17.62 30.49
C PRO A 15 -2.99 16.22 30.05
N ALA A 16 -4.20 15.86 30.47
CA ALA A 16 -4.82 14.59 30.15
C ALA A 16 -4.75 14.35 28.64
N ARG A 17 -4.14 13.23 28.24
CA ARG A 17 -4.06 12.78 26.85
C ARG A 17 -5.49 12.60 26.33
N THR A 18 -6.01 13.62 25.65
CA THR A 18 -7.28 13.55 24.94
C THR A 18 -7.21 12.39 23.94
N GLY A 19 -8.25 11.56 23.97
CA GLY A 19 -8.34 10.31 23.22
C GLY A 19 -8.44 10.54 21.71
N LEU A 20 -7.32 10.87 21.07
CA LEU A 20 -7.20 10.71 19.62
C LEU A 20 -7.07 9.23 19.28
N ALA A 21 -7.62 8.87 18.11
CA ALA A 21 -7.68 7.50 17.61
C ALA A 21 -6.34 6.79 17.77
N LYS A 22 -6.40 5.55 18.29
CA LYS A 22 -5.22 4.72 18.41
C LYS A 22 -4.60 4.50 17.03
N PRO A 23 -3.27 4.51 16.88
CA PRO A 23 -2.61 4.31 15.59
C PRO A 23 -3.04 3.01 14.88
N GLU A 24 -3.46 1.98 15.63
CA GLU A 24 -4.02 0.76 15.01
C GLU A 24 -5.36 1.01 14.30
N ALA A 25 -6.22 1.86 14.85
CA ALA A 25 -7.50 2.22 14.23
C ALA A 25 -7.29 3.02 12.93
N ALA A 26 -6.17 3.74 12.82
CA ALA A 26 -5.83 4.48 11.62
C ALA A 26 -5.48 3.58 10.44
N PHE A 27 -4.84 2.43 10.67
CA PHE A 27 -4.63 1.46 9.60
C PHE A 27 -5.95 0.92 9.08
N GLY A 28 -6.86 0.53 9.98
CA GLY A 28 -8.20 0.08 9.61
C GLY A 28 -8.98 1.13 8.82
N LEU A 29 -8.92 2.40 9.25
CA LEU A 29 -9.55 3.51 8.54
C LEU A 29 -8.91 3.76 7.17
N ALA A 30 -7.59 3.78 7.07
CA ALA A 30 -6.87 3.95 5.80
C ALA A 30 -7.22 2.83 4.81
N LEU A 31 -7.27 1.58 5.29
CA LEU A 31 -7.65 0.42 4.49
C LEU A 31 -9.12 0.50 4.06
N ALA A 32 -10.03 0.95 4.93
CA ALA A 32 -11.42 1.16 4.58
C ALA A 32 -11.58 2.25 3.51
N VAL A 33 -10.88 3.39 3.65
CA VAL A 33 -10.87 4.45 2.63
C VAL A 33 -10.34 3.94 1.30
N LEU A 34 -9.21 3.21 1.30
CA LEU A 34 -8.66 2.61 0.09
C LEU A 34 -9.67 1.66 -0.56
N SER A 35 -10.25 0.74 0.22
CA SER A 35 -11.22 -0.26 -0.24
C SER A 35 -12.45 0.39 -0.85
N LEU A 36 -13.05 1.37 -0.17
CA LEU A 36 -14.23 2.08 -0.67
C LEU A 36 -13.93 2.80 -1.99
N ARG A 37 -12.76 3.42 -2.12
CA ARG A 37 -12.38 4.12 -3.35
C ARG A 37 -12.08 3.16 -4.49
N THR A 38 -11.39 2.05 -4.23
CA THR A 38 -11.16 0.99 -5.21
C THR A 38 -12.48 0.39 -5.68
N LEU A 39 -13.39 0.06 -4.76
CA LEU A 39 -14.72 -0.46 -5.09
C LEU A 39 -15.56 0.55 -5.88
N TRP A 40 -15.51 1.84 -5.52
CA TRP A 40 -16.21 2.89 -6.25
C TRP A 40 -15.72 3.01 -7.70
N LEU A 41 -14.41 2.92 -7.94
CA LEU A 41 -13.84 2.91 -9.29
C LEU A 41 -14.28 1.67 -10.08
N ILE A 42 -14.24 0.49 -9.47
CA ILE A 42 -14.67 -0.78 -10.09
C ILE A 42 -16.17 -0.77 -10.43
N ALA A 43 -16.99 -0.16 -9.57
CA ALA A 43 -18.44 -0.07 -9.77
C ALA A 43 -18.85 1.00 -10.80
N GLY A 44 -18.09 2.08 -10.92
CA GLY A 44 -18.43 3.23 -11.75
C GLY A 44 -18.24 3.00 -13.25
N ASP A 45 -17.08 2.50 -13.66
CA ASP A 45 -16.77 2.37 -15.09
C ASP A 45 -15.79 1.22 -15.36
N LYS A 46 -16.26 0.10 -15.90
CA LYS A 46 -15.47 -1.14 -16.03
C LYS A 46 -14.48 -1.11 -17.20
N HIS A 47 -14.68 -0.22 -18.17
CA HIS A 47 -14.01 -0.30 -19.46
C HIS A 47 -12.64 0.43 -19.53
N TYR A 48 -12.28 1.23 -18.52
CA TYR A 48 -11.08 2.10 -18.55
C TYR A 48 -10.18 2.00 -17.32
N LEU A 49 -10.30 0.92 -16.54
CA LEU A 49 -9.55 0.81 -15.28
C LEU A 49 -8.13 0.30 -15.51
N LEU A 50 -7.97 -0.71 -16.37
CA LEU A 50 -6.67 -1.26 -16.72
C LEU A 50 -6.00 -0.36 -17.75
N LEU A 51 -4.71 -0.12 -17.57
CA LEU A 51 -3.90 0.55 -18.57
C LEU A 51 -3.54 -0.44 -19.68
N ASP A 52 -3.52 0.04 -20.93
CA ASP A 52 -3.16 -0.77 -22.09
C ASP A 52 -1.79 -1.44 -21.92
N ASP A 53 -0.84 -0.75 -21.28
CA ASP A 53 0.50 -1.28 -20.99
C ASP A 53 0.48 -2.53 -20.09
N ALA A 54 -0.53 -2.70 -19.24
CA ALA A 54 -0.65 -3.88 -18.36
C ALA A 54 -0.83 -5.18 -19.19
N PHE A 55 -1.47 -5.07 -20.36
CA PHE A 55 -1.70 -6.23 -21.23
C PHE A 55 -0.41 -6.77 -21.84
N THR A 56 0.64 -5.95 -21.92
CA THR A 56 1.98 -6.44 -22.27
C THR A 56 2.44 -7.46 -21.24
N SER A 57 2.46 -7.11 -19.96
CA SER A 57 2.85 -8.03 -18.88
C SER A 57 1.94 -9.27 -18.82
N PHE A 58 0.63 -9.11 -19.03
CA PHE A 58 -0.29 -10.26 -19.05
C PHE A 58 0.04 -11.25 -20.17
N ARG A 59 0.38 -10.75 -21.35
CA ARG A 59 0.75 -11.60 -22.48
C ARG A 59 2.07 -12.33 -22.23
N TYR A 60 3.07 -11.65 -21.70
CA TYR A 60 4.34 -12.30 -21.30
C TYR A 60 4.11 -13.37 -20.23
N ALA A 61 3.30 -13.08 -19.21
CA ALA A 61 2.93 -14.05 -18.18
C ALA A 61 2.25 -15.29 -18.77
N ARG A 62 1.24 -15.11 -19.63
CA ARG A 62 0.56 -16.23 -20.31
C ARG A 62 1.50 -17.06 -21.18
N ASN A 63 2.38 -16.42 -21.94
CA ASN A 63 3.32 -17.11 -22.81
C ASN A 63 4.36 -17.90 -22.01
N LEU A 64 4.81 -17.36 -20.88
CA LEU A 64 5.67 -18.08 -19.95
C LEU A 64 4.98 -19.35 -19.44
N VAL A 65 3.73 -19.25 -18.96
CA VAL A 65 2.96 -20.40 -18.46
C VAL A 65 2.67 -21.43 -19.55
N ARG A 66 2.46 -21.01 -20.79
CA ARG A 66 2.27 -21.91 -21.95
C ARG A 66 3.56 -22.57 -22.46
N GLY A 67 4.70 -22.32 -21.82
CA GLY A 67 5.99 -22.88 -22.24
C GLY A 67 6.58 -22.23 -23.49
N LEU A 68 6.06 -21.09 -23.93
CA LEU A 68 6.57 -20.33 -25.09
C LEU A 68 7.75 -19.43 -24.70
N GLY A 69 8.00 -19.27 -23.40
CA GLY A 69 9.00 -18.39 -22.83
C GLY A 69 8.47 -16.97 -22.60
N LEU A 70 9.33 -16.11 -22.05
CA LEU A 70 9.07 -14.69 -21.85
C LEU A 70 9.21 -13.94 -23.18
N VAL A 71 8.23 -14.11 -24.06
CA VAL A 71 8.15 -13.47 -25.37
C VAL A 71 6.79 -12.83 -25.59
N PHE A 72 6.73 -11.74 -26.35
CA PHE A 72 5.44 -11.17 -26.78
C PHE A 72 4.88 -11.97 -27.96
N ASN A 73 5.65 -12.16 -29.03
CA ASN A 73 5.28 -12.97 -30.18
C ASN A 73 6.02 -14.32 -30.13
N PRO A 74 5.31 -15.47 -30.13
CA PRO A 74 5.96 -16.77 -30.20
C PRO A 74 6.85 -16.89 -31.44
N GLY A 75 8.09 -17.33 -31.27
CA GLY A 75 9.10 -17.39 -32.32
C GLY A 75 10.02 -16.17 -32.38
N GLU A 76 9.65 -15.04 -31.78
CA GLU A 76 10.48 -13.83 -31.68
C GLU A 76 10.98 -13.65 -30.24
N ARG A 77 12.30 -13.70 -30.04
CA ARG A 77 12.92 -13.53 -28.73
C ARG A 77 13.36 -12.08 -28.53
N VAL A 78 12.42 -11.27 -28.07
CA VAL A 78 12.65 -9.86 -27.70
C VAL A 78 12.09 -9.64 -26.30
N GLU A 79 12.91 -9.07 -25.42
CA GLU A 79 12.48 -8.63 -24.09
C GLU A 79 11.84 -7.24 -24.21
N GLY A 80 10.51 -7.19 -24.09
CA GLY A 80 9.73 -5.95 -24.20
C GLY A 80 8.96 -5.58 -22.93
N TYR A 81 9.09 -6.35 -21.84
CA TYR A 81 8.55 -5.96 -20.53
C TYR A 81 9.63 -5.17 -19.75
N THR A 82 9.19 -4.23 -18.92
CA THR A 82 10.08 -3.43 -18.05
C THR A 82 9.88 -3.73 -16.57
N ASN A 83 9.01 -4.71 -16.26
CA ASN A 83 8.54 -5.03 -14.91
C ASN A 83 8.66 -6.54 -14.63
N PHE A 84 9.88 -7.08 -14.72
CA PHE A 84 10.16 -8.52 -14.62
C PHE A 84 9.49 -9.20 -13.41
N LEU A 85 9.69 -8.65 -12.21
CA LEU A 85 9.11 -9.22 -10.98
C LEU A 85 7.57 -9.27 -11.05
N TRP A 86 6.94 -8.21 -11.54
CA TRP A 86 5.49 -8.15 -11.71
C TRP A 86 5.00 -9.21 -12.71
N THR A 87 5.67 -9.33 -13.85
CA THR A 87 5.36 -10.33 -14.88
C THR A 87 5.47 -11.76 -14.35
N VAL A 88 6.49 -12.07 -13.54
CA VAL A 88 6.65 -13.39 -12.92
C VAL A 88 5.58 -13.65 -11.85
N LEU A 89 5.22 -12.67 -11.03
CA LEU A 89 4.12 -12.80 -10.07
C LEU A 89 2.79 -13.08 -10.77
N LEU A 90 2.51 -12.36 -11.85
CA LEU A 90 1.34 -12.59 -12.70
C LEU A 90 1.36 -13.98 -13.33
N ALA A 91 2.51 -14.45 -13.82
CA ALA A 91 2.65 -15.82 -14.32
C ALA A 91 2.31 -16.84 -13.21
N GLY A 92 2.73 -16.59 -11.97
CA GLY A 92 2.33 -17.39 -10.82
C GLY A 92 0.80 -17.41 -10.61
N CYS A 93 0.13 -16.27 -10.77
CA CYS A 93 -1.34 -16.20 -10.72
C CYS A 93 -2.01 -16.97 -11.88
N GLU A 94 -1.48 -16.88 -13.10
CA GLU A 94 -1.97 -17.63 -14.26
C GLU A 94 -1.79 -19.15 -14.06
N VAL A 95 -0.69 -19.61 -13.46
CA VAL A 95 -0.50 -21.03 -13.08
C VAL A 95 -1.60 -21.50 -12.14
N LEU A 96 -2.05 -20.64 -11.23
CA LEU A 96 -3.16 -20.92 -10.31
C LEU A 96 -4.55 -20.82 -10.99
N GLY A 97 -4.60 -20.54 -12.28
CA GLY A 97 -5.84 -20.38 -13.04
C GLY A 97 -6.61 -19.08 -12.74
N LEU A 98 -5.94 -18.08 -12.16
CA LEU A 98 -6.54 -16.79 -11.88
C LEU A 98 -6.56 -15.92 -13.13
N ASP A 99 -7.68 -15.20 -13.34
CA ASP A 99 -7.77 -14.18 -14.38
C ASP A 99 -6.78 -13.04 -14.10
N LEU A 100 -5.84 -12.80 -15.02
CA LEU A 100 -4.75 -11.84 -14.84
C LEU A 100 -5.20 -10.39 -14.57
N PRO A 101 -6.18 -9.82 -15.30
CA PRO A 101 -6.81 -8.56 -14.94
C PRO A 101 -7.22 -8.50 -13.46
N THR A 102 -7.99 -9.47 -13.00
CA THR A 102 -8.48 -9.51 -11.61
C THR A 102 -7.34 -9.73 -10.61
N ALA A 103 -6.42 -10.65 -10.91
CA ALA A 103 -5.27 -10.97 -10.08
C ALA A 103 -4.34 -9.76 -9.93
N SER A 104 -4.12 -9.00 -11.00
CA SER A 104 -3.28 -7.80 -11.00
C SER A 104 -3.81 -6.73 -10.03
N VAL A 105 -5.13 -6.49 -10.03
CA VAL A 105 -5.77 -5.57 -9.09
C VAL A 105 -5.66 -6.07 -7.66
N GLY A 106 -5.85 -7.38 -7.44
CA GLY A 106 -5.67 -8.00 -6.13
C GLY A 106 -4.25 -7.85 -5.58
N LEU A 107 -3.24 -8.16 -6.40
CA LEU A 107 -1.83 -8.00 -6.05
C LEU A 107 -1.48 -6.53 -5.76
N ALA A 108 -1.96 -5.59 -6.58
CA ALA A 108 -1.74 -4.17 -6.39
C ALA A 108 -2.40 -3.64 -5.10
N PHE A 109 -3.61 -4.13 -4.78
CA PHE A 109 -4.28 -3.82 -3.53
C PHE A 109 -3.49 -4.33 -2.31
N LEU A 110 -3.01 -5.59 -2.36
CA LEU A 110 -2.18 -6.17 -1.31
C LEU A 110 -0.88 -5.38 -1.11
N ALA A 111 -0.21 -5.00 -2.20
CA ALA A 111 1.00 -4.18 -2.13
C ALA A 111 0.71 -2.80 -1.50
N THR A 112 -0.38 -2.15 -1.89
CA THR A 112 -0.79 -0.85 -1.33
C THR A 112 -1.15 -0.96 0.16
N ALA A 113 -1.82 -2.04 0.56
CA ALA A 113 -2.06 -2.33 1.98
C ALA A 113 -0.74 -2.57 2.75
N GLY A 114 0.24 -3.21 2.12
CA GLY A 114 1.61 -3.31 2.62
C GLY A 114 2.27 -1.95 2.82
N THR A 115 2.16 -1.04 1.84
CA THR A 115 2.64 0.34 1.97
C THR A 115 2.00 1.06 3.16
N LEU A 116 0.68 0.94 3.34
CA LEU A 116 -0.02 1.53 4.50
C LEU A 116 0.55 1.01 5.83
N LEU A 117 0.86 -0.28 5.91
CA LEU A 117 1.47 -0.87 7.11
C LEU A 117 2.88 -0.32 7.33
N VAL A 118 3.72 -0.26 6.29
CA VAL A 118 5.07 0.31 6.36
C VAL A 118 5.04 1.77 6.81
N LEU A 119 4.14 2.59 6.26
CA LEU A 119 3.97 3.98 6.64
C LEU A 119 3.55 4.13 8.12
N LEU A 120 2.67 3.28 8.60
CA LEU A 120 2.29 3.26 10.02
C LEU A 120 3.49 2.90 10.91
N LEU A 121 4.22 1.83 10.57
CA LEU A 121 5.38 1.38 11.34
C LEU A 121 6.50 2.43 11.35
N LEU A 122 6.74 3.08 10.21
CA LEU A 122 7.70 4.17 10.09
C LEU A 122 7.27 5.38 10.91
N GLY A 123 5.99 5.78 10.82
CA GLY A 123 5.43 6.84 11.66
C GLY A 123 5.60 6.55 13.15
N ARG A 124 5.28 5.33 13.60
CA ARG A 124 5.51 4.90 14.99
C ARG A 124 6.98 5.02 15.39
N ARG A 125 7.89 4.57 14.52
CA ARG A 125 9.34 4.61 14.80
C ARG A 125 9.90 6.03 14.85
N LEU A 126 9.46 6.91 13.97
CA LEU A 126 9.92 8.30 13.91
C LEU A 126 9.39 9.11 15.10
N PHE A 127 8.08 9.07 15.35
CA PHE A 127 7.47 9.88 16.41
C PHE A 127 7.72 9.32 17.82
N ALA A 128 8.04 8.02 17.96
CA ALA A 128 8.50 7.49 19.25
C ALA A 128 9.86 8.04 19.69
N ARG A 129 10.67 8.57 18.76
CA ARG A 129 11.97 9.19 19.04
C ARG A 129 11.87 10.69 19.31
N THR A 130 10.69 11.29 19.15
CA THR A 130 10.46 12.71 19.34
C THR A 130 9.84 12.94 20.71
N ASP A 131 10.60 13.56 21.62
CA ASP A 131 10.11 13.84 22.97
C ASP A 131 8.83 14.69 22.94
N GLY A 132 7.79 14.21 23.61
CA GLY A 132 6.50 14.89 23.70
C GLY A 132 5.59 14.73 22.48
N ALA A 133 6.02 14.05 21.41
CA ALA A 133 5.15 13.83 20.26
C ALA A 133 3.94 12.95 20.62
N PRO A 134 2.71 13.37 20.26
CA PRO A 134 1.54 12.58 20.56
C PRO A 134 1.44 11.36 19.63
N ALA A 135 1.01 10.22 20.19
CA ALA A 135 1.01 8.92 19.51
C ALA A 135 0.15 8.87 18.23
N TRP A 136 -0.86 9.74 18.12
CA TRP A 136 -1.72 9.82 16.94
C TRP A 136 -0.97 10.35 15.70
N LEU A 137 0.18 11.03 15.85
CA LEU A 137 0.94 11.49 14.68
C LEU A 137 1.42 10.32 13.79
N ALA A 138 1.61 9.14 14.37
CA ALA A 138 1.93 7.93 13.61
C ALA A 138 0.79 7.50 12.65
N ALA A 139 -0.44 7.95 12.89
CA ALA A 139 -1.59 7.69 12.02
C ALA A 139 -1.61 8.57 10.76
N VAL A 140 -0.93 9.72 10.79
CA VAL A 140 -1.03 10.72 9.72
C VAL A 140 -0.51 10.21 8.37
N PRO A 141 0.68 9.60 8.25
CA PRO A 141 1.21 9.15 6.97
C PRO A 141 0.31 8.17 6.20
N PRO A 142 -0.17 7.04 6.78
CA PRO A 142 -1.03 6.11 6.05
C PRO A 142 -2.39 6.73 5.69
N LEU A 143 -2.95 7.60 6.53
CA LEU A 143 -4.22 8.28 6.25
C LEU A 143 -4.09 9.26 5.07
N LEU A 144 -3.03 10.08 5.06
CA LEU A 144 -2.75 10.99 3.95
C LEU A 144 -2.50 10.22 2.65
N PHE A 145 -1.74 9.13 2.72
CA PHE A 145 -1.49 8.27 1.58
C PHE A 145 -2.80 7.68 1.02
N ALA A 146 -3.64 7.07 1.86
CA ALA A 146 -4.92 6.51 1.45
C ALA A 146 -5.92 7.55 0.90
N ALA A 147 -5.89 8.78 1.43
CA ALA A 147 -6.72 9.88 0.96
C ALA A 147 -6.26 10.41 -0.42
N GLY A 148 -5.01 10.18 -0.80
CA GLY A 148 -4.45 10.62 -2.09
C GLY A 148 -5.22 10.06 -3.27
N SER A 149 -5.62 10.93 -4.21
CA SER A 149 -6.55 10.58 -5.28
C SER A 149 -6.03 9.46 -6.20
N SER A 150 -4.71 9.40 -6.39
CA SER A 150 -4.02 8.49 -7.30
C SER A 150 -3.94 7.04 -6.83
N GLN A 151 -3.97 6.77 -5.51
CA GLN A 151 -3.68 5.41 -5.00
C GLN A 151 -4.67 4.37 -5.50
N ALA A 152 -5.97 4.67 -5.38
CA ALA A 152 -7.02 3.77 -5.85
C ALA A 152 -6.95 3.54 -7.37
N ARG A 153 -6.48 4.53 -8.16
CA ARG A 153 -6.27 4.38 -9.60
C ARG A 153 -5.12 3.44 -9.92
N TYR A 154 -4.00 3.56 -9.21
CA TYR A 154 -2.86 2.64 -9.39
C TYR A 154 -3.17 1.22 -8.90
N VAL A 155 -4.08 1.05 -7.94
CA VAL A 155 -4.56 -0.27 -7.56
C VAL A 155 -5.33 -0.94 -8.71
N VAL A 156 -6.18 -0.19 -9.41
CA VAL A 156 -7.02 -0.75 -10.48
C VAL A 156 -6.37 -0.72 -11.87
N SER A 157 -5.15 -0.19 -11.99
CA SER A 157 -4.47 0.01 -13.28
C SER A 157 -3.92 -1.27 -13.91
N GLY A 158 -3.75 -2.34 -13.12
CA GLY A 158 -3.09 -3.58 -13.54
C GLY A 158 -1.56 -3.49 -13.66
N MET A 159 -0.98 -2.33 -13.32
CA MET A 159 0.46 -2.08 -13.38
C MET A 159 1.17 -2.43 -12.07
N GLU A 160 2.49 -2.58 -12.16
CA GLU A 160 3.39 -2.82 -11.03
C GLU A 160 3.53 -1.65 -10.07
N THR A 161 2.97 -0.47 -10.39
CA THR A 161 3.22 0.79 -9.65
C THR A 161 2.98 0.65 -8.14
N ALA A 162 1.91 -0.04 -7.74
CA ALA A 162 1.62 -0.30 -6.33
C ALA A 162 2.68 -1.19 -5.67
N LEU A 163 3.19 -2.19 -6.39
CA LEU A 163 4.28 -3.05 -5.92
C LEU A 163 5.59 -2.27 -5.82
N PHE A 164 5.89 -1.40 -6.79
CA PHE A 164 7.06 -0.55 -6.77
C PHE A 164 7.07 0.36 -5.52
N VAL A 165 5.96 1.03 -5.23
CA VAL A 165 5.82 1.91 -4.05
C VAL A 165 5.91 1.13 -2.73
N PHE A 166 5.57 -0.16 -2.73
CA PHE A 166 5.71 -0.99 -1.53
C PHE A 166 7.16 -1.39 -1.26
N LEU A 167 7.95 -1.63 -2.30
CA LEU A 167 9.30 -2.19 -2.20
C LEU A 167 10.43 -1.15 -2.12
N VAL A 168 10.19 0.09 -2.56
CA VAL A 168 11.20 1.17 -2.67
C VAL A 168 10.82 2.35 -1.80
#